data_AF-A0A5J4QQ00-F1
#
_entry.id   AF-A0A5J4QQ00-F1
#
_cell.length_a   1.000
_cell.length_b   1.000
_cell.length_c   1.000
_cell.angle_alpha   90.00
_cell.angle_beta   90.00
_cell.angle_gamma   90.00
#
_symmetry.space_group_name_H-M   'P 1'
#
loop_
_entity.id
_entity.type
_entity.pdbx_description
1 polymer ?
#
loop_
_entity_poly.entity_id
_entity_poly.type
_entity_poly.pdbx_seq_one_letter_code
_entity_poly.pdbx_strand_id
1 'polypeptide(L)'
;MAQKKGQTGNPKGRPKGKPNKVTIETREWIKQLIDKNREQIERDLEALDPKDRILAIEKLMQYTVPKMQSVEAKIDFNKLSDEQLNYVINELTNNLNDE
;
A
#
# COMPACT_ATOMS: atom_id res chain seq x y z
N MET A 1 -34.28 -25.43 -6.80
CA MET A 1 -35.25 -24.54 -6.11
C MET A 1 -34.65 -23.16 -6.04
N ALA A 2 -35.32 -22.13 -6.56
CA ALA A 2 -34.88 -20.74 -6.42
C ALA A 2 -35.03 -20.31 -4.95
N GLN A 3 -34.13 -19.45 -4.46
CA GLN A 3 -34.21 -18.95 -3.09
C GLN A 3 -35.44 -18.05 -2.92
N LYS A 4 -36.12 -18.17 -1.77
CA LYS A 4 -37.29 -17.33 -1.45
C LYS A 4 -36.85 -15.87 -1.32
N LYS A 5 -37.67 -14.94 -1.82
CA LYS A 5 -37.43 -13.49 -1.70
C LYS A 5 -37.21 -13.12 -0.23
N GLY A 6 -36.06 -12.53 0.09
CA GLY A 6 -35.67 -12.17 1.46
C GLY A 6 -34.85 -13.23 2.21
N GLN A 7 -34.63 -14.41 1.62
CA GLN A 7 -33.83 -15.49 2.23
C GLN A 7 -32.59 -15.75 1.36
N THR A 8 -31.50 -15.05 1.66
CA THR A 8 -30.19 -15.28 1.01
C THR A 8 -29.49 -16.48 1.64
N GLY A 9 -28.89 -17.34 0.81
CA GLY A 9 -28.02 -18.44 1.24
C GLY A 9 -26.70 -17.96 1.88
N ASN A 10 -26.43 -16.64 1.84
CA ASN A 10 -25.34 -16.02 2.54
C ASN A 10 -25.86 -14.84 3.40
N PRO A 11 -26.34 -15.11 4.62
CA PRO A 11 -26.87 -14.09 5.54
C PRO A 11 -25.84 -13.03 5.94
N LYS A 12 -24.55 -13.39 5.91
CA LYS A 12 -23.43 -12.50 6.27
C LYS A 12 -22.91 -11.68 5.08
N GLY A 13 -23.50 -11.87 3.90
CA GLY A 13 -23.08 -11.18 2.68
C GLY A 13 -21.63 -11.47 2.27
N ARG A 14 -21.16 -10.75 1.26
CA ARG A 14 -19.75 -10.79 0.89
C ARG A 14 -18.93 -10.11 2.02
N PRO A 15 -17.85 -10.71 2.55
CA PRO A 15 -17.09 -10.11 3.62
C PRO A 15 -16.53 -8.75 3.20
N LYS A 16 -16.68 -7.74 4.07
CA LYS A 16 -16.18 -6.38 3.83
C LYS A 16 -14.67 -6.43 3.59
N GLY A 17 -14.22 -5.79 2.51
CA GLY A 17 -12.79 -5.74 2.12
C GLY A 17 -12.31 -6.88 1.22
N LYS A 18 -13.13 -7.88 0.87
CA LYS A 18 -12.72 -8.89 -0.12
C LYS A 18 -12.61 -8.28 -1.52
N PRO A 19 -11.44 -8.32 -2.20
CA PRO A 19 -11.25 -7.75 -3.54
C PRO A 19 -12.17 -8.40 -4.58
N ASN A 20 -12.76 -7.60 -5.49
CA ASN A 20 -13.68 -8.10 -6.52
C ASN A 20 -13.03 -9.24 -7.33
N LYS A 21 -13.82 -10.24 -7.72
CA LYS A 21 -13.33 -11.44 -8.44
C LYS A 21 -12.56 -11.04 -9.71
N VAL A 22 -13.13 -10.11 -10.48
CA VAL A 22 -12.49 -9.56 -11.69
C VAL A 22 -11.13 -8.95 -11.36
N THR A 23 -11.02 -8.18 -10.28
CA THR A 23 -9.74 -7.57 -9.87
C THR A 23 -8.69 -8.60 -9.44
N ILE A 24 -9.11 -9.74 -8.88
CA ILE A 24 -8.19 -10.85 -8.54
C ILE A 24 -7.67 -11.48 -9.84
N GLU A 25 -8.57 -11.80 -10.78
CA GLU A 25 -8.21 -12.40 -12.06
C GLU A 25 -7.29 -11.50 -12.88
N THR A 26 -7.55 -10.19 -12.93
CA THR A 26 -6.67 -9.24 -13.63
C THR A 26 -5.28 -9.19 -13.01
N ARG A 27 -5.16 -9.16 -11.67
CA ARG A 27 -3.84 -9.15 -11.00
C ARG A 27 -3.06 -10.42 -11.27
N GLU A 28 -3.73 -11.56 -11.21
CA GLU A 28 -3.11 -12.86 -11.49
C GLU A 28 -2.64 -12.92 -12.96
N TRP A 29 -3.49 -12.46 -13.89
CA TRP A 29 -3.12 -12.37 -15.30
C TRP A 29 -1.92 -11.46 -15.55
N ILE A 30 -1.87 -10.27 -14.94
CA ILE A 30 -0.72 -9.35 -15.05
C ILE A 30 0.55 -10.01 -14.51
N LYS A 31 0.46 -10.67 -13.34
CA LYS A 31 1.60 -11.40 -12.77
C LYS A 31 2.12 -12.47 -13.74
N GLN A 32 1.23 -13.28 -14.29
CA GLN A 32 1.59 -14.32 -15.25
C GLN A 32 2.17 -13.74 -16.54
N LEU A 33 1.66 -12.60 -17.02
CA LEU A 33 2.19 -11.92 -18.18
C LEU A 33 3.63 -11.45 -17.94
N ILE A 34 3.89 -10.83 -16.79
CA ILE A 34 5.25 -10.40 -16.41
C ILE A 34 6.16 -11.62 -16.31
N ASP A 35 5.72 -12.68 -15.63
CA ASP A 35 6.51 -13.90 -15.43
C ASP A 35 6.89 -14.58 -16.75
N LYS A 36 5.97 -14.60 -17.72
CA LYS A 36 6.22 -15.16 -19.06
C LYS A 36 7.20 -14.33 -19.89
N ASN A 37 7.29 -13.04 -19.64
CA ASN A 37 8.14 -12.13 -20.42
C ASN A 37 9.49 -11.83 -19.75
N ARG A 38 9.85 -12.50 -18.64
CA ARG A 38 11.08 -12.24 -17.89
C ARG A 38 12.33 -12.27 -18.78
N GLU A 39 12.50 -13.32 -19.58
CA GLU A 39 13.67 -13.44 -20.46
C GLU A 39 13.72 -12.31 -21.50
N GLN A 40 12.57 -11.87 -22.00
CA GLN A 40 12.53 -10.76 -22.95
C GLN A 40 12.90 -9.44 -22.26
N ILE A 41 12.40 -9.22 -21.05
CA ILE A 41 12.73 -8.03 -20.25
C ILE A 41 14.24 -7.98 -19.94
N GLU A 42 14.85 -9.11 -19.63
CA GLU A 42 16.32 -9.21 -19.42
C GLU A 42 17.09 -8.83 -20.69
N ARG A 43 16.71 -9.37 -21.85
CA ARG A 43 17.31 -9.02 -23.14
C ARG A 43 17.12 -7.54 -23.49
N ASP A 44 15.93 -7.00 -23.24
CA ASP A 44 15.63 -5.59 -23.49
C ASP A 44 16.49 -4.69 -22.60
N LEU A 45 16.67 -5.03 -21.32
CA LEU A 45 17.57 -4.31 -20.41
C LEU A 45 19.03 -4.34 -20.89
N GLU A 46 19.50 -5.48 -21.40
CA GLU A 46 20.83 -5.62 -21.99
C GLU A 46 21.00 -4.85 -23.31
N ALA A 47 19.92 -4.60 -24.04
CA ALA A 47 19.93 -3.85 -25.28
C ALA A 47 19.87 -2.32 -25.07
N LEU A 48 19.46 -1.85 -23.89
CA LEU A 48 19.42 -0.42 -23.57
C LEU A 48 20.80 0.23 -23.56
N ASP A 49 20.85 1.53 -23.82
CA ASP A 49 22.07 2.31 -23.62
C ASP A 49 22.56 2.23 -22.17
N PRO A 50 23.88 2.30 -21.92
CA PRO A 50 24.44 2.08 -20.58
C PRO A 50 23.81 2.97 -19.49
N LYS A 51 23.51 4.23 -19.81
CA LYS A 51 22.86 5.17 -18.90
C LYS A 51 21.43 4.76 -18.55
N ASP A 52 20.65 4.38 -19.55
CA ASP A 52 19.25 4.01 -19.37
C ASP A 52 19.12 2.67 -18.66
N ARG A 53 20.04 1.74 -18.92
CA ARG A 53 20.14 0.48 -18.18
C ARG A 53 20.38 0.71 -16.69
N ILE A 54 21.32 1.58 -16.33
CA ILE A 54 21.60 1.92 -14.92
C ILE A 54 20.36 2.56 -14.27
N LEU A 55 19.69 3.48 -14.96
CA LEU A 55 18.47 4.13 -14.46
C LEU A 55 17.31 3.14 -14.27
N ALA A 56 17.14 2.19 -15.18
CA ALA A 56 16.14 1.13 -15.04
C ALA A 56 16.43 0.23 -13.82
N ILE A 57 17.70 -0.15 -13.63
CA ILE A 57 18.15 -0.95 -12.48
C ILE A 57 17.95 -0.18 -11.17
N GLU A 58 18.27 1.12 -11.13
CA GLU A 58 18.05 1.98 -9.95
C GLU A 58 16.57 1.97 -9.52
N LYS A 59 15.64 2.05 -10.49
CA LYS A 59 14.20 1.97 -10.22
C LYS A 59 13.79 0.61 -9.67
N LEU A 60 14.34 -0.48 -10.19
CA LEU A 60 14.07 -1.84 -9.70
C LEU A 60 14.62 -2.07 -8.29
N MET A 61 15.76 -1.46 -7.97
CA MET A 61 16.42 -1.57 -6.66
C MET A 61 15.53 -1.09 -5.50
N GLN A 62 14.58 -0.17 -5.75
CA GLN A 62 13.64 0.32 -4.75
C GLN A 62 12.73 -0.79 -4.19
N TYR A 63 12.57 -1.89 -4.91
CA TYR A 63 11.73 -3.02 -4.52
C TYR A 63 12.52 -4.17 -3.87
N THR A 64 13.86 -4.14 -3.94
CA THR A 64 14.73 -5.19 -3.38
C THR A 64 15.55 -4.71 -2.19
N VAL A 65 15.91 -3.43 -2.18
CA VAL A 65 16.69 -2.81 -1.12
C VAL A 65 15.77 -1.87 -0.31
N PRO A 66 15.70 -2.02 1.03
CA PRO A 66 15.00 -1.08 1.87
C PRO A 66 15.60 0.32 1.67
N LYS A 67 14.86 1.23 1.04
CA LYS A 67 15.23 2.64 1.02
C LYS A 67 15.09 3.15 2.45
N MET A 68 16.13 3.81 3.00
CA MET A 68 15.95 4.55 4.24
C MET A 68 14.80 5.53 4.00
N GLN A 69 13.66 5.28 4.63
CA GLN A 69 12.57 6.23 4.61
C GLN A 69 13.11 7.49 5.25
N SER A 70 12.98 8.62 4.55
CA SER A 70 13.15 9.90 5.21
C SER A 70 12.20 9.87 6.39
N VAL A 71 12.75 9.95 7.61
CA VAL A 71 11.93 10.03 8.82
C VAL A 71 11.29 11.41 8.80
N GLU A 72 10.21 11.58 8.04
CA GLU A 72 9.22 12.57 8.39
C GLU A 72 8.67 12.11 9.73
N ALA A 73 8.95 12.85 10.79
CA ALA A 73 8.27 12.70 12.07
C ALA A 73 6.79 13.06 11.86
N LYS A 74 6.04 12.19 11.18
CA LYS A 74 4.59 12.23 11.16
C LYS A 74 4.14 11.79 12.53
N ILE A 75 3.95 12.77 13.42
CA ILE A 75 3.29 12.58 14.70
C ILE A 75 1.88 12.10 14.36
N ASP A 76 1.68 10.79 14.48
CA ASP A 76 0.36 10.18 14.31
C ASP A 76 -0.40 10.36 15.62
N PHE A 77 -1.12 11.48 15.72
CA PHE A 77 -1.92 11.81 16.91
C PHE A 77 -2.95 10.72 17.25
N ASN A 78 -3.32 9.86 16.30
CA ASN A 78 -4.23 8.73 16.56
C ASN A 78 -3.60 7.59 17.36
N LYS A 79 -2.27 7.61 17.58
CA LYS A 79 -1.55 6.62 18.38
C LYS A 79 -1.24 7.08 19.81
N LEU A 80 -1.55 8.33 20.14
CA LEU A 80 -1.38 8.84 21.50
C LEU A 80 -2.52 8.32 22.39
N SER A 81 -2.21 8.01 23.65
CA SER A 81 -3.27 7.71 24.62
C SER A 81 -4.02 8.98 25.01
N ASP A 82 -5.24 8.84 25.54
CA ASP A 82 -6.03 9.97 26.03
C ASP A 82 -5.27 10.76 27.11
N GLU A 83 -4.49 10.08 27.95
CA GLU A 83 -3.63 10.72 28.96
C GLU A 83 -2.53 11.59 28.32
N GLN A 84 -1.90 11.09 27.26
CA GLN A 84 -0.86 11.83 26.54
C GLN A 84 -1.45 13.02 25.76
N LEU A 85 -2.64 12.86 25.18
CA LEU A 85 -3.36 13.94 24.53
C LEU A 85 -3.72 15.05 25.53
N ASN A 86 -4.24 14.69 26.70
CA ASN A 86 -4.56 15.65 27.75
C ASN A 86 -3.32 16.40 28.25
N TYR A 87 -2.18 15.72 28.39
CA TYR A 87 -0.92 16.36 28.75
C TYR A 87 -0.51 17.42 27.72
N VAL A 88 -0.53 17.07 26.43
CA VAL A 88 -0.18 18.00 25.34
C VAL A 88 -1.14 19.19 25.28
N ILE A 89 -2.45 18.94 25.45
CA ILE A 89 -3.47 20.01 25.47
C ILE A 89 -3.25 20.98 26.63
N ASN A 90 -2.98 20.48 27.83
CA ASN A 90 -2.74 21.32 29.00
C ASN A 90 -1.47 22.16 28.86
N GLU A 91 -0.41 21.59 28.30
CA GLU A 91 0.86 22.28 28.09
C GLU A 91 0.74 23.41 27.06
N LEU A 92 0.02 23.17 25.95
CA LEU A 92 -0.31 24.20 24.96
C LEU A 92 -1.22 25.29 25.52
N THR A 93 -2.20 24.93 26.36
CA THR A 93 -3.17 25.89 26.92
C THR A 93 -2.52 26.77 28.00
N ASN A 94 -1.59 26.23 28.79
CA ASN A 94 -0.87 26.99 29.80
C ASN A 94 0.04 28.05 29.15
N ASN A 95 0.74 27.70 28.08
CA ASN A 95 1.57 28.65 27.34
C ASN A 95 0.77 29.78 26.66
N LEU A 96 -0.54 29.63 26.45
CA LEU A 96 -1.42 30.68 25.91
C LEU A 96 -2.01 31.61 26.99
N ASN A 97 -1.98 31.18 28.25
CA ASN A 97 -2.47 31.98 29.38
C ASN A 97 -1.36 32.80 30.08
N ASP A 98 -0.11 32.62 29.64
CA ASP A 98 1.06 33.36 30.11
C ASP A 98 1.40 34.59 29.22
N GLU A 99 0.53 34.92 28.25
CA GLU A 99 0.45 36.24 27.56
C GLU A 99 -0.81 37.00 27.98
#